data_AF-A0A5C7SXN6-F1
#
_entry.id   AF-A0A5C7SXN6-F1
#
_cell.length_a   1.000
_cell.length_b   1.000
_cell.length_c   1.000
_cell.angle_alpha   90.00
_cell.angle_beta   90.00
_cell.angle_gamma   90.00
#
_symmetry.space_group_name_H-M   'P 1'
#
loop_
_entity.id
_entity.type
_entity.pdbx_description
1 polymer ?
#
loop_
_entity_poly.entity_id
_entity_poly.type
_entity_poly.pdbx_seq_one_letter_code
_entity_poly.pdbx_strand_id
1 'polypeptide(L)'
;MSDMTVAEKIELALIPVAGATVWALADRLPGQTGIGTLVLIASALLLAQGLIRDLWLLFRGNLGSQTGAARQALCMCVESGVGMTGVIAGLVILGSAVDYNLPTGPWFWPSLSVGVLAIGFAIKDLVFDWRPLRIRRDKDHMNIIVSWKS
;
A
#
# COMPACT_ATOMS: atom_id res chain seq x y z
N MET A 1 -15.03 7.11 -21.27
CA MET A 1 -14.86 7.24 -19.80
C MET A 1 -15.16 5.89 -19.23
N SER A 2 -14.16 5.16 -18.74
CA SER A 2 -14.38 3.87 -18.08
C SER A 2 -15.19 4.12 -16.81
N ASP A 3 -16.36 3.50 -16.68
CA ASP A 3 -17.17 3.60 -15.46
C ASP A 3 -16.33 3.14 -14.26
N MET A 4 -16.07 4.07 -13.33
CA MET A 4 -15.44 3.74 -12.05
C MET A 4 -16.36 2.80 -11.28
N THR A 5 -15.81 1.67 -10.88
CA THR A 5 -16.51 0.71 -10.03
C THR A 5 -16.86 1.36 -8.68
N VAL A 6 -17.91 0.85 -8.02
CA VAL A 6 -18.27 1.33 -6.67
C VAL A 6 -17.12 1.14 -5.68
N ALA A 7 -16.34 0.07 -5.84
CA ALA A 7 -15.15 -0.18 -5.02
C ALA A 7 -14.08 0.91 -5.21
N GLU A 8 -13.75 1.26 -6.46
CA GLU A 8 -12.80 2.34 -6.75
C GLU A 8 -13.25 3.69 -6.19
N LYS A 9 -14.56 3.98 -6.21
CA LYS A 9 -15.12 5.20 -5.60
C LYS A 9 -14.94 5.23 -4.09
N ILE A 10 -15.18 4.10 -3.42
CA ILE A 10 -15.00 3.97 -1.96
C ILE A 10 -13.53 4.13 -1.58
N GLU A 11 -12.62 3.45 -2.29
CA GLU A 11 -11.18 3.58 -2.07
C GLU A 11 -10.69 5.02 -2.28
N LEU A 12 -11.15 5.68 -3.34
CA LEU A 12 -10.79 7.08 -3.61
C LEU A 12 -11.35 8.01 -2.52
N ALA A 13 -12.54 7.73 -1.99
CA ALA A 13 -13.14 8.50 -0.90
C ALA A 13 -12.45 8.26 0.46
N LEU A 14 -11.85 7.09 0.68
CA LEU A 14 -11.09 6.78 1.89
C LEU A 14 -9.81 7.62 2.03
N ILE A 15 -9.20 8.05 0.92
CA ILE A 15 -7.97 8.86 0.92
C ILE A 15 -8.17 10.20 1.65
N PRO A 16 -9.14 11.07 1.27
CA PRO A 16 -9.36 12.33 1.98
C PRO A 16 -9.87 12.12 3.41
N VAL A 17 -10.63 11.04 3.69
CA VAL A 17 -11.07 10.70 5.05
C VAL A 17 -9.88 10.35 5.95
N ALA A 18 -8.95 9.55 5.46
CA ALA A 18 -7.71 9.23 6.16
C ALA A 18 -6.87 10.49 6.39
N GLY A 19 -6.72 11.34 5.37
CA GLY A 19 -6.04 12.63 5.49
C GLY A 19 -6.65 13.54 6.57
N ALA A 20 -7.99 13.66 6.59
CA ALA A 20 -8.72 14.44 7.59
C ALA A 20 -8.56 13.85 9.01
N THR A 21 -8.54 12.52 9.13
CA THR A 21 -8.33 11.83 10.41
C THR A 21 -6.93 12.06 10.94
N VAL A 22 -5.91 11.97 10.08
CA VAL A 22 -4.51 12.28 10.43
C VAL A 22 -4.36 13.76 10.81
N TRP A 23 -5.04 14.66 10.10
CA TRP A 23 -5.05 16.09 10.44
C TRP A 23 -5.67 16.36 11.81
N ALA A 24 -6.80 15.72 12.13
CA ALA A 24 -7.42 15.81 13.46
C ALA A 24 -6.53 15.24 14.58
N LEU A 25 -5.61 14.35 14.24
CA LEU A 25 -4.63 13.76 15.16
C LEU A 25 -3.27 14.46 15.13
N ALA A 26 -3.10 15.53 14.34
CA ALA A 26 -1.79 16.15 14.10
C ALA A 26 -1.11 16.61 15.40
N ASP A 27 -1.87 17.12 16.37
CA ASP A 27 -1.35 17.58 17.66
C ASP A 27 -0.80 16.45 18.54
N ARG A 28 -1.16 15.19 18.24
CA ARG A 28 -0.64 14.00 18.94
C ARG A 28 0.53 13.36 18.22
N LEU A 29 0.85 13.81 17.02
CA LEU A 29 1.96 13.26 16.23
C LEU A 29 3.26 13.97 16.62
N PRO A 30 4.40 13.25 16.56
CA PRO A 30 5.68 13.85 16.89
C PRO A 30 5.98 15.03 15.95
N GLY A 31 6.50 16.12 16.50
CA GLY A 31 6.90 17.31 15.75
C GLY A 31 8.30 17.21 15.11
N GLN A 32 9.04 16.16 15.44
CA GLN A 32 10.31 15.80 14.81
C GLN A 32 10.33 14.29 14.63
N THR A 33 10.75 13.81 13.48
CA THR A 33 10.83 12.37 13.21
C THR A 33 12.00 12.05 12.29
N GLY A 34 12.72 10.99 12.62
CA GLY A 34 13.81 10.47 11.80
C GLY A 34 13.32 9.99 10.43
N ILE A 35 14.15 10.17 9.40
CA ILE A 35 13.85 9.71 8.04
C ILE A 35 13.58 8.20 8.02
N GLY A 36 14.33 7.41 8.80
CA GLY A 36 14.11 5.96 8.88
C GLY A 36 12.69 5.63 9.35
N THR A 37 12.23 6.29 10.41
CA THR A 37 10.86 6.15 10.92
C THR A 37 9.82 6.61 9.91
N LEU A 38 10.05 7.71 9.19
CA LEU A 38 9.13 8.19 8.15
C LEU A 38 8.97 7.18 7.02
N VAL A 39 10.07 6.61 6.54
CA VAL A 39 10.06 5.56 5.51
C VAL A 39 9.31 4.32 6.01
N LEU A 40 9.51 3.92 7.27
CA LEU A 40 8.77 2.81 7.87
C LEU A 40 7.28 3.08 7.96
N ILE A 41 6.87 4.26 8.43
CA ILE A 41 5.46 4.64 8.53
C ILE A 41 4.82 4.66 7.13
N ALA A 42 5.48 5.27 6.15
CA ALA A 42 4.98 5.30 4.77
C ALA A 42 4.84 3.89 4.18
N SER A 43 5.83 3.02 4.41
CA SER A 43 5.80 1.64 3.94
C SER A 43 4.71 0.83 4.63
N ALA A 44 4.52 1.01 5.94
CA ALA A 44 3.47 0.37 6.71
C ALA A 44 2.08 0.81 6.26
N LEU A 45 1.87 2.11 5.97
CA LEU A 45 0.62 2.63 5.43
C LEU A 45 0.30 2.02 4.05
N LEU A 46 1.30 1.93 3.18
CA LEU A 46 1.15 1.33 1.85
C LEU A 46 0.81 -0.16 1.95
N LEU A 47 1.49 -0.92 2.81
CA LEU A 47 1.17 -2.34 3.05
C LEU A 47 -0.20 -2.54 3.70
N ALA A 48 -0.58 -1.68 4.65
CA ALA A 48 -1.88 -1.73 5.31
C ALA A 48 -3.03 -1.46 4.32
N GLN A 49 -2.84 -0.52 3.38
CA GLN A 49 -3.80 -0.26 2.31
C GLN A 49 -4.03 -1.51 1.46
N GLY A 50 -2.96 -2.15 0.98
CA GLY A 50 -3.04 -3.38 0.21
C GLY A 50 -3.69 -4.53 0.99
N LEU A 51 -3.35 -4.68 2.27
CA LEU A 51 -3.93 -5.71 3.13
C LEU A 51 -5.44 -5.51 3.34
N ILE A 52 -5.89 -4.27 3.61
CA ILE A 52 -7.32 -3.96 3.79
C ILE A 52 -8.09 -4.30 2.52
N ARG A 53 -7.53 -3.99 1.33
CA ARG A 53 -8.14 -4.33 0.04
C ARG A 53 -8.23 -5.85 -0.15
N ASP A 54 -7.14 -6.57 0.09
CA ASP A 54 -7.11 -8.02 -0.08
C ASP A 54 -8.12 -8.72 0.85
N LEU A 55 -8.20 -8.25 2.11
CA LEU A 55 -9.16 -8.75 3.09
C LEU A 55 -10.61 -8.42 2.68
N TRP A 56 -10.85 -7.23 2.14
CA TRP A 56 -12.16 -6.84 1.62
C TRP A 56 -12.61 -7.72 0.45
N LEU A 57 -11.71 -8.02 -0.51
CA LEU A 57 -11.99 -8.91 -1.63
C LEU A 57 -12.30 -10.34 -1.15
N LEU A 58 -11.53 -10.83 -0.17
CA LEU A 58 -11.75 -12.12 0.46
C LEU A 58 -13.14 -12.19 1.13
N PHE A 59 -13.52 -11.17 1.91
CA PHE A 59 -14.83 -11.12 2.55
C PHE A 59 -16.00 -11.01 1.58
N ARG A 60 -15.80 -10.40 0.41
CA ARG A 60 -16.85 -10.29 -0.61
C ARG A 60 -17.16 -11.60 -1.31
N GLY A 61 -16.46 -12.69 -0.98
CA GLY A 61 -16.68 -14.00 -1.58
C GLY A 61 -16.43 -14.04 -3.09
N ASN A 62 -15.78 -13.01 -3.63
CA ASN A 62 -15.50 -12.86 -5.06
C ASN A 62 -14.27 -13.69 -5.45
N LEU A 63 -14.23 -14.94 -4.99
CA LEU A 63 -13.32 -15.99 -5.42
C LEU A 63 -13.74 -16.42 -6.83
N GLY A 64 -13.57 -15.51 -7.79
CA GLY A 64 -13.53 -15.87 -9.19
C GLY A 64 -12.46 -16.95 -9.34
N SER A 65 -12.92 -18.16 -9.64
CA SER A 65 -12.13 -19.37 -9.85
C SER A 65 -11.10 -19.17 -10.96
N GLN A 66 -9.94 -18.59 -10.62
CA GLN A 66 -8.82 -18.56 -11.53
C GLN A 66 -7.99 -19.84 -11.34
N THR A 67 -8.21 -20.75 -12.27
CA THR A 67 -7.49 -21.97 -12.64
C THR A 67 -6.01 -21.73 -13.00
N GLY A 68 -5.31 -20.87 -12.24
CA GLY A 68 -3.98 -20.34 -12.55
C GLY A 68 -3.00 -20.38 -11.39
N ALA A 69 -3.15 -21.28 -10.41
CA ALA A 69 -2.26 -21.41 -9.25
C ALA A 69 -0.75 -21.53 -9.63
N ALA A 70 -0.43 -22.02 -10.83
CA ALA A 70 0.94 -22.08 -11.34
C ALA A 70 1.48 -20.75 -11.90
N ARG A 71 0.60 -19.80 -12.28
CA ARG A 71 0.98 -18.50 -12.87
C ARG A 71 1.17 -17.41 -11.81
N GLN A 72 0.48 -17.51 -10.68
CA GLN A 72 0.57 -16.56 -9.56
C GLN A 72 1.94 -16.57 -8.86
N ALA A 73 2.66 -17.69 -8.83
CA ALA A 73 4.03 -17.73 -8.27
C ALA A 73 5.05 -16.88 -9.06
N LEU A 74 4.70 -16.40 -10.25
CA LEU A 74 5.54 -15.56 -11.11
C LEU A 74 5.09 -14.09 -11.16
N CYS A 75 4.03 -13.72 -10.43
CA CYS A 75 3.47 -12.38 -10.38
C CYS A 75 3.61 -11.82 -8.97
N MET A 76 4.33 -10.71 -8.81
CA MET A 76 4.41 -10.00 -7.52
C MET A 76 3.69 -8.65 -7.64
N CYS A 77 2.83 -8.33 -6.69
CA CYS A 77 2.19 -7.02 -6.60
C CYS A 77 3.27 -5.96 -6.44
N VAL A 78 3.28 -4.95 -7.31
CA VAL A 78 4.26 -3.84 -7.21
C VAL A 78 4.09 -3.13 -5.87
N GLU A 79 2.86 -3.01 -5.39
CA GLU A 79 2.53 -2.45 -4.08
C GLU A 79 3.28 -3.15 -2.93
N SER A 80 3.14 -4.47 -2.79
CA SER A 80 3.83 -5.23 -1.74
C SER A 80 5.34 -5.22 -1.92
N GLY A 81 5.84 -5.23 -3.15
CA GLY A 81 7.27 -5.09 -3.43
C GLY A 81 7.82 -3.73 -2.99
N VAL A 82 7.16 -2.64 -3.34
CA VAL A 82 7.51 -1.28 -2.91
C VAL A 82 7.39 -1.13 -1.40
N GLY A 83 6.32 -1.67 -0.80
CA GLY A 83 6.14 -1.67 0.65
C GLY A 83 7.24 -2.43 1.39
N MET A 84 7.57 -3.65 0.95
CA MET A 84 8.61 -4.47 1.60
C MET A 84 10.01 -3.88 1.43
N THR A 85 10.35 -3.39 0.23
CA THR A 85 11.63 -2.71 -0.01
C THR A 85 11.73 -1.44 0.83
N GLY A 86 10.64 -0.69 0.97
CA GLY A 86 10.54 0.45 1.88
C GLY A 86 10.76 0.06 3.35
N VAL A 87 10.16 -1.05 3.83
CA VAL A 87 10.41 -1.55 5.20
C VAL A 87 11.89 -1.87 5.41
N ILE A 88 12.51 -2.61 4.49
CA ILE A 88 13.94 -2.95 4.57
C ILE A 88 14.79 -1.68 4.58
N ALA A 89 14.55 -0.77 3.64
CA ALA A 89 15.29 0.49 3.56
C ALA A 89 15.11 1.33 4.83
N GLY A 90 13.89 1.44 5.35
CA GLY A 90 13.59 2.16 6.59
C GLY A 90 14.30 1.57 7.80
N LEU A 91 14.33 0.24 7.94
CA LEU A 91 15.07 -0.44 9.02
C LEU A 91 16.58 -0.21 8.91
N VAL A 92 17.14 -0.27 7.68
CA VAL A 92 18.56 0.00 7.45
C VAL A 92 18.91 1.45 7.81
N ILE A 93 18.09 2.42 7.40
CA ILE A 93 18.30 3.83 7.71
C ILE A 93 18.21 4.05 9.23
N LEU A 94 17.17 3.51 9.88
CA LEU A 94 16.95 3.64 11.31
C LEU A 94 18.08 3.02 12.14
N GLY A 95 18.66 1.90 11.68
CA GLY A 95 19.81 1.25 12.31
C GLY A 95 21.16 1.88 11.97
N SER A 96 21.20 2.88 11.09
CA SER A 96 22.43 3.55 10.65
C SER A 96 22.62 4.90 11.35
N ALA A 97 23.83 5.44 11.32
CA ALA A 97 24.12 6.80 11.78
C ALA A 97 23.59 7.91 10.85
N VAL A 98 22.79 7.56 9.83
CA VAL A 98 22.26 8.45 8.79
C VAL A 98 20.83 8.91 9.12
N ASP A 99 20.27 8.50 10.27
CA ASP A 99 18.93 8.93 10.67
C ASP A 99 18.94 10.41 11.09
N TYR A 100 18.52 11.28 10.17
CA TYR A 100 18.38 12.70 10.43
C TYR A 100 16.94 13.02 10.83
N ASN A 101 16.79 13.78 11.90
CA ASN A 101 15.48 14.28 12.33
C ASN A 101 15.01 15.38 11.38
N LEU A 102 13.83 15.18 10.79
CA LEU A 102 13.14 16.19 10.02
C LEU A 102 12.09 16.87 10.89
N PRO A 103 12.02 18.22 10.90
CA PRO A 103 10.92 18.92 11.53
C PRO A 103 9.63 18.66 10.75
N THR A 104 8.62 18.14 11.43
CA THR A 104 7.33 17.78 10.82
C THR A 104 6.27 18.79 11.26
N GLY A 105 5.94 19.72 10.37
CA GLY A 105 4.88 20.70 10.63
C GLY A 105 3.47 20.09 10.63
N PRO A 106 2.43 20.87 11.01
CA PRO A 106 1.05 20.38 11.13
C PRO A 106 0.48 19.75 9.85
N TRP A 107 0.93 20.24 8.69
CA TRP A 107 0.50 19.75 7.38
C TRP A 107 1.33 18.57 6.87
N PHE A 108 2.45 18.25 7.51
CA PHE A 108 3.36 17.21 7.04
C PHE A 108 2.69 15.83 7.08
N TRP A 109 2.15 15.44 8.23
CA TRP A 109 1.54 14.13 8.41
C TRP A 109 0.32 13.88 7.51
N PRO A 110 -0.66 14.80 7.40
CA PRO A 110 -1.78 14.62 6.48
C PRO A 110 -1.31 14.52 5.03
N SER A 111 -0.35 15.35 4.62
CA SER A 111 0.17 15.34 3.24
C SER A 111 0.91 14.04 2.94
N LEU A 112 1.72 13.55 3.88
CA LEU A 112 2.41 12.28 3.76
C LEU A 112 1.41 11.13 3.63
N SER A 113 0.42 11.04 4.51
CA SER A 113 -0.59 9.98 4.47
C SER A 113 -1.41 10.01 3.18
N VAL A 114 -1.90 11.19 2.75
CA VAL A 114 -2.63 11.33 1.49
C VAL A 114 -1.75 10.96 0.30
N GLY A 115 -0.49 11.43 0.28
CA GLY A 115 0.46 11.14 -0.80
C GLY A 115 0.74 9.64 -0.92
N VAL A 116 1.03 8.98 0.20
CA VAL A 116 1.27 7.52 0.25
C VAL A 116 0.04 6.76 -0.22
N LEU A 117 -1.16 7.10 0.29
CA LEU A 117 -2.39 6.41 -0.08
C LEU A 117 -2.79 6.63 -1.54
N ALA A 118 -2.54 7.84 -2.08
CA ALA A 118 -2.77 8.17 -3.48
C ALA A 118 -1.80 7.41 -4.40
N ILE A 119 -0.51 7.32 -4.02
CA ILE A 119 0.46 6.50 -4.74
C ILE A 119 0.06 5.03 -4.68
N GLY A 120 -0.28 4.52 -3.50
CA GLY A 120 -0.79 3.15 -3.31
C GLY A 120 -1.97 2.86 -4.22
N PHE A 121 -2.95 3.76 -4.28
CA PHE A 121 -4.09 3.65 -5.18
C PHE A 121 -3.71 3.70 -6.67
N ALA A 122 -2.71 4.50 -7.05
CA ALA A 122 -2.26 4.61 -8.44
C ALA A 122 -1.51 3.36 -8.92
N ILE A 123 -0.69 2.75 -8.05
CA ILE A 123 0.09 1.55 -8.36
C ILE A 123 -0.65 0.25 -8.06
N LYS A 124 -1.86 0.34 -7.51
CA LYS A 124 -2.63 -0.77 -6.96
C LYS A 124 -2.90 -1.90 -7.95
N ASP A 125 -3.00 -1.58 -9.24
CA ASP A 125 -3.28 -2.54 -10.32
C ASP A 125 -2.00 -3.02 -11.02
N LEU A 126 -0.82 -2.57 -10.58
CA LEU A 126 0.44 -2.89 -11.23
C LEU A 126 0.99 -4.22 -10.68
N VAL A 127 1.21 -5.15 -11.60
CA VAL A 127 1.81 -6.45 -11.33
C VAL A 127 3.13 -6.55 -12.08
N PHE A 128 4.12 -7.11 -11.39
CA PHE A 128 5.41 -7.46 -11.97
C PHE A 128 5.43 -8.93 -12.39
N ASP A 129 5.43 -9.19 -13.70
CA ASP A 129 5.66 -10.53 -14.26
C ASP A 129 7.17 -10.82 -14.25
N TRP A 130 7.60 -11.90 -13.58
CA TRP A 130 9.01 -12.27 -13.49
C TRP A 130 9.56 -12.93 -14.77
N ARG A 131 8.70 -13.52 -15.62
CA ARG A 131 9.10 -14.18 -16.87
C ARG A 131 8.02 -14.04 -17.96
N PRO A 132 8.17 -13.15 -18.96
CA PRO A 132 9.23 -12.14 -19.17
C PRO A 132 9.04 -10.91 -18.27
N LEU A 133 10.14 -10.25 -17.86
CA LEU A 133 10.14 -9.00 -17.06
C LEU A 133 9.25 -7.93 -17.72
N ARG A 134 8.01 -7.83 -17.28
CA ARG A 134 7.03 -6.88 -17.81
C ARG A 134 6.15 -6.37 -16.69
N ILE A 135 5.95 -5.06 -16.65
CA ILE A 135 4.93 -4.45 -15.81
C ILE A 135 3.62 -4.50 -16.59
N ARG A 136 2.60 -5.11 -16.00
CA ARG A 136 1.26 -5.16 -16.57
C ARG A 136 0.25 -4.64 -15.56
N ARG A 137 -0.85 -4.10 -16.09
CA ARG A 137 -1.98 -3.68 -15.27
C ARG A 137 -2.99 -4.83 -15.21
N ASP A 138 -3.20 -5.38 -14.03
CA ASP A 138 -4.18 -6.42 -13.77
C ASP A 138 -5.13 -5.95 -12.67
N LYS A 139 -6.42 -5.80 -12.99
CA LYS A 139 -7.42 -5.20 -12.11
C LYS A 139 -7.93 -6.15 -11.03
N ASP A 140 -7.74 -7.47 -11.20
CA ASP A 140 -8.28 -8.50 -10.30
C ASP A 140 -7.19 -9.41 -9.71
N HIS A 141 -5.97 -8.89 -9.53
CA HIS A 141 -4.90 -9.66 -8.90
C HIS A 141 -5.05 -9.65 -7.37
N MET A 142 -5.07 -10.84 -6.76
CA MET A 142 -5.09 -11.02 -5.31
C MET A 142 -3.73 -11.52 -4.83
N ASN A 143 -3.25 -10.99 -3.70
CA ASN A 143 -1.97 -11.37 -3.11
C ASN A 143 -2.08 -12.61 -2.18
N ILE A 144 -3.29 -12.88 -1.65
CA ILE A 144 -3.54 -13.95 -0.68
C ILE A 144 -4.50 -14.99 -1.29
N ILE A 145 -4.03 -16.23 -1.39
CA ILE A 145 -4.85 -17.38 -1.81
C ILE A 145 -4.96 -18.32 -0.62
N VAL A 146 -6.14 -18.38 -0.01
CA VAL A 146 -6.44 -19.39 1.02
C VAL A 146 -7.21 -20.52 0.33
N SER A 147 -6.54 -21.62 -0.02
CA SER A 147 -7.23 -22.84 -0.45
C SER A 147 -7.31 -23.82 0.72
N TRP A 148 -8.52 -24.14 1.16
CA TRP A 148 -8.73 -25.27 2.07
C TRP A 148 -8.84 -26.55 1.23
N LYS A 149 -7.94 -27.51 1.48
CA LYS A 149 -8.09 -28.88 0.98
C LYS A 149 -9.22 -29.53 1.80
N SER A 150 -10.36 -29.76 1.16
CA SER A 150 -11.34 -30.74 1.65
C SER A 150 -10.87 -32.15 1.31
#